data_AF-A0A8D8F863-F1
#
_entry.id   AF-A0A8D8F863-F1
#
_cell.length_a   1.000
_cell.length_b   1.000
_cell.length_c   1.000
_cell.angle_alpha   90.00
_cell.angle_beta   90.00
_cell.angle_gamma   90.00
#
_symmetry.space_group_name_H-M   'P 1'
#
loop_
_entity.id
_entity.type
_entity.pdbx_description
1 polymer ?
#
loop_
_entity_poly.entity_id
_entity_poly.type
_entity_poly.pdbx_seq_one_letter_code
_entity_poly.pdbx_strand_id
1 'polypeptide(L)'
;MGDVERQVANQVLSTLHEYPCLEACIPLIHYISDCVRLAWKMTNQTVPYYLDTDFTLGLLQPDKHERYPISEKRSDIIRAFLWPALMQNGRCIQKAVVAT
;
A
#
# COMPACT_ATOMS: atom_id res chain seq x y z
N MET A 1 10.17 -20.63 0.59
CA MET A 1 10.23 -19.16 0.67
C MET A 1 11.64 -18.74 0.35
N GLY A 2 11.84 -17.82 -0.58
CA GLY A 2 13.17 -17.29 -0.92
C GLY A 2 13.73 -16.39 0.19
N ASP A 3 15.02 -16.07 0.14
CA ASP A 3 15.69 -15.29 1.20
C ASP A 3 15.05 -13.91 1.44
N VAL A 4 14.68 -13.20 0.37
CA VAL A 4 14.00 -11.90 0.45
C VAL A 4 12.63 -12.01 1.10
N GLU A 5 11.83 -13.00 0.68
CA GLU A 5 10.51 -13.26 1.26
C GLU A 5 10.64 -13.53 2.77
N ARG A 6 11.67 -14.28 3.19
CA ARG A 6 11.99 -14.58 4.60
C ARG A 6 12.36 -13.33 5.40
N GLN A 7 13.17 -12.44 4.83
CA GLN A 7 13.50 -11.18 5.49
C GLN A 7 12.25 -10.33 5.72
N VAL A 8 11.37 -10.20 4.72
CA VAL A 8 10.12 -9.45 4.85
C VAL A 8 9.21 -10.09 5.89
N ALA A 9 9.05 -11.42 5.89
CA ALA A 9 8.24 -12.10 6.89
C ALA A 9 8.75 -11.87 8.32
N ASN A 10 10.06 -11.90 8.53
CA ASN A 10 10.65 -11.63 9.84
C ASN A 10 10.36 -10.19 10.31
N GLN A 11 10.40 -9.20 9.41
CA GLN A 11 10.06 -7.82 9.75
C GLN A 11 8.58 -7.67 10.12
N VAL A 12 7.68 -8.34 9.38
CA VAL A 12 6.25 -8.36 9.67
C VAL A 12 5.99 -9.00 11.04
N LEU A 13 6.56 -10.18 11.30
CA LEU A 13 6.41 -10.88 12.58
C LEU A 13 7.01 -10.10 13.75
N SER A 14 8.15 -9.43 13.55
CA SER A 14 8.73 -8.54 14.56
C SER A 14 7.82 -7.36 14.89
N THR A 15 7.08 -6.85 13.90
CA THR A 15 6.11 -5.77 14.12
C THR A 15 4.89 -6.30 14.87
N LEU A 16 4.43 -7.51 14.53
CA LEU A 16 3.28 -8.20 15.12
C LEU A 16 3.68 -9.13 16.28
N HIS A 17 4.73 -8.79 17.03
CA HIS A 17 5.31 -9.64 18.08
C HIS A 17 4.33 -10.06 19.19
N GLU A 18 3.25 -9.31 19.39
CA GLU A 18 2.17 -9.63 20.33
C GLU A 18 1.29 -10.81 19.89
N TYR A 19 1.45 -11.29 18.65
CA TYR A 19 0.63 -12.34 18.02
C TYR A 19 1.48 -13.56 17.59
N PRO A 20 2.00 -14.36 18.54
CA PRO A 20 2.89 -15.49 18.22
C PRO A 20 2.19 -16.57 17.36
N CYS A 21 0.86 -16.64 17.38
CA CYS A 21 0.11 -17.55 16.51
C CYS A 21 0.30 -17.27 15.01
N LEU A 22 0.77 -16.08 14.64
CA LEU A 22 1.01 -15.70 13.26
C LEU A 22 2.30 -16.28 12.68
N GLU A 23 3.26 -16.71 13.51
CA GLU A 23 4.54 -17.27 13.04
C GLU A 23 4.33 -18.54 12.20
N ALA A 24 3.34 -19.36 12.55
CA ALA A 24 2.98 -20.58 11.84
C ALA A 24 1.77 -20.41 10.89
N CYS A 25 1.29 -19.18 10.71
CA CYS A 25 0.11 -18.91 9.89
C CYS A 25 0.45 -19.01 8.39
N ILE A 26 0.19 -20.18 7.80
CA ILE A 26 0.44 -20.46 6.37
C ILE A 26 -0.21 -19.41 5.45
N PRO A 27 -1.49 -19.00 5.64
CA PRO A 27 -2.09 -17.95 4.81
C PRO A 27 -1.34 -16.63 4.85
N LEU A 28 -0.83 -16.22 6.02
CA LEU A 28 -0.04 -15.00 6.16
C LEU A 28 1.29 -15.12 5.40
N ILE A 29 1.96 -16.26 5.52
CA ILE A 29 3.22 -16.53 4.81
C ILE A 29 3.02 -16.46 3.28
N HIS A 30 1.93 -17.06 2.77
CA HIS A 30 1.61 -16.97 1.35
C HIS A 30 1.31 -15.53 0.92
N TYR A 31 0.54 -14.79 1.70
CA TYR A 31 0.23 -13.39 1.42
C TYR A 31 1.51 -12.53 1.36
N ILE A 32 2.44 -12.71 2.30
CA ILE A 32 3.74 -12.02 2.29
C ILE A 32 4.52 -12.36 1.01
N SER A 33 4.58 -13.63 0.62
CA SER A 33 5.25 -14.06 -0.61
C SER A 33 4.64 -13.41 -1.86
N ASP A 34 3.31 -13.35 -1.95
CA ASP A 34 2.61 -12.71 -3.05
C ASP A 34 2.88 -11.20 -3.10
N CYS A 35 2.88 -10.52 -1.95
CA CYS A 35 3.25 -9.10 -1.85
C CYS A 35 4.69 -8.84 -2.34
N VAL A 36 5.67 -9.65 -1.93
CA VAL A 36 7.07 -9.51 -2.35
C VAL A 36 7.21 -9.70 -3.86
N ARG A 37 6.56 -10.73 -4.42
CA ARG A 37 6.57 -10.98 -5.86
C ARG A 37 5.89 -9.86 -6.64
N LEU A 38 4.78 -9.33 -6.14
CA LEU A 38 4.08 -8.20 -6.75
C LEU A 38 4.96 -6.95 -6.75
N ALA A 39 5.56 -6.61 -5.60
CA ALA A 39 6.47 -5.47 -5.47
C ALA A 39 7.66 -5.61 -6.44
N TRP A 40 8.28 -6.79 -6.52
CA TRP A 40 9.37 -7.06 -7.46
C TRP A 40 8.94 -6.87 -8.91
N LYS A 41 7.77 -7.39 -9.30
CA LYS A 41 7.23 -7.19 -10.65
C LYS A 41 6.96 -5.73 -10.95
N MET A 42 6.49 -4.95 -9.98
CA MET A 42 6.21 -3.53 -10.16
C MET A 42 7.48 -2.67 -10.26
N THR A 43 8.52 -2.98 -9.49
CA THR A 43 9.75 -2.17 -9.48
C THR A 43 10.70 -2.55 -10.61
N ASN A 44 10.73 -3.82 -11.02
CA ASN A 44 11.63 -4.31 -12.07
C ASN A 44 11.00 -4.23 -13.48
N GLN A 45 10.56 -3.03 -13.85
CA GLN A 45 10.02 -2.70 -15.17
C GLN A 45 10.95 -1.70 -15.87
N THR A 46 10.92 -1.63 -17.20
CA THR A 46 11.62 -0.58 -17.96
C THR A 46 11.19 0.82 -17.51
N VAL A 47 9.91 0.96 -17.14
CA VAL A 47 9.36 2.15 -16.48
C VAL A 47 8.76 1.69 -15.15
N PRO A 48 9.47 1.89 -14.02
CA PRO A 48 9.06 1.35 -12.73
C PRO A 48 7.79 2.02 -12.22
N TYR A 49 6.98 1.25 -11.50
CA TYR A 49 5.91 1.81 -10.69
C TYR A 49 6.48 2.37 -9.39
N TYR A 50 5.89 3.42 -8.86
CA TYR A 50 6.24 4.00 -7.57
C TYR A 50 4.98 4.43 -6.81
N LEU A 51 5.09 4.46 -5.49
CA LEU A 51 4.05 5.01 -4.63
C LEU A 51 4.20 6.52 -4.59
N ASP A 52 3.10 7.25 -4.76
CA ASP A 52 3.09 8.68 -4.50
C ASP A 52 3.21 8.91 -2.98
N THR A 53 4.30 9.56 -2.58
CA THR A 53 4.59 9.87 -1.18
C THR A 53 4.32 11.33 -0.82
N ASP A 54 3.76 12.11 -1.75
CA ASP A 54 3.27 13.45 -1.46
C ASP A 54 1.91 13.36 -0.75
N PHE A 55 1.95 13.36 0.57
CA PHE A 55 0.76 13.33 1.42
C PHE A 55 0.31 14.74 1.85
N THR A 56 0.58 15.76 1.03
CA THR A 56 0.12 17.12 1.31
C THR A 56 -1.40 17.16 1.40
N LEU A 57 -1.91 17.61 2.55
CA LEU A 57 -3.34 17.76 2.77
C LEU A 57 -3.90 18.88 1.89
N GLY A 58 -5.06 18.66 1.31
CA GLY A 58 -5.68 19.58 0.37
C GLY A 58 -7.08 19.16 0.02
N LEU A 59 -7.53 19.55 -1.17
CA LEU A 59 -8.83 19.12 -1.68
C LEU A 59 -8.72 17.79 -2.43
N LEU A 60 -9.79 17.00 -2.37
CA LEU A 60 -9.93 15.77 -3.12
C LEU A 60 -9.76 16.05 -4.63
N GLN A 61 -8.83 15.33 -5.26
CA GLN A 61 -8.59 15.39 -6.70
C GLN A 61 -9.13 14.11 -7.32
N PRO A 62 -10.27 14.13 -8.04
CA PRO A 62 -10.91 12.92 -8.53
C PRO A 62 -10.02 12.05 -9.41
N ASP A 63 -9.02 12.61 -10.08
CA ASP A 63 -8.07 11.88 -10.92
C ASP A 63 -7.02 11.11 -10.12
N LYS A 64 -6.74 11.52 -8.88
CA LYS A 64 -5.68 10.96 -8.03
C LYS A 64 -6.20 10.28 -6.77
N HIS A 65 -7.40 10.64 -6.31
CA HIS A 65 -7.92 10.24 -5.00
C HIS A 65 -9.26 9.51 -5.14
N GLU A 66 -9.38 8.44 -4.37
CA GLU A 66 -10.62 7.72 -4.10
C GLU A 66 -10.98 7.94 -2.63
N ARG A 67 -12.25 8.21 -2.37
CA ARG A 67 -12.72 8.46 -1.01
C ARG A 67 -12.95 7.14 -0.28
N TYR A 68 -12.47 7.06 0.95
CA TYR A 68 -12.79 5.93 1.82
C TYR A 68 -14.32 5.83 2.05
N PRO A 69 -14.96 4.66 1.93
CA PRO A 69 -16.42 4.56 1.84
C PRO A 69 -17.22 5.18 3.00
N ILE A 70 -16.64 5.25 4.19
CA ILE A 70 -17.29 5.81 5.40
C ILE A 70 -16.99 7.29 5.64
N SER A 71 -16.25 7.96 4.74
CA SER A 71 -15.93 9.38 4.89
C SER A 71 -17.09 10.31 4.58
N GLU A 72 -17.02 11.55 5.06
CA GLU A 72 -18.12 12.51 5.00
C GLU A 72 -18.31 13.06 3.59
N LYS A 73 -19.38 12.65 2.91
CA LYS A 73 -19.63 12.96 1.48
C LYS A 73 -19.80 14.44 1.13
N ARG A 74 -19.92 15.33 2.12
CA ARG A 74 -20.18 16.77 1.91
C ARG A 74 -18.91 17.63 1.88
N SER A 75 -17.79 17.11 2.37
CA SER A 75 -16.51 17.81 2.44
C SER A 75 -15.52 17.21 1.44
N ASP A 76 -14.81 18.03 0.69
CA ASP A 76 -13.70 17.58 -0.16
C ASP A 76 -12.34 17.79 0.50
N ILE A 77 -12.30 18.26 1.74
CA ILE A 77 -11.05 18.48 2.48
C ILE A 77 -10.48 17.14 2.91
N ILE A 78 -9.29 16.80 2.45
CA ILE A 78 -8.55 15.60 2.87
C ILE A 78 -8.03 15.80 4.29
N ARG A 79 -8.46 14.91 5.20
CA ARG A 79 -8.01 14.87 6.59
C ARG A 79 -6.84 13.90 6.78
N ALA A 80 -6.80 12.82 5.99
CA ALA A 80 -5.73 11.84 6.04
C ALA A 80 -5.64 11.02 4.74
N PHE A 81 -4.44 10.53 4.45
CA PHE A 81 -4.21 9.48 3.45
C PHE A 81 -4.21 8.13 4.17
N LEU A 82 -5.02 7.20 3.69
CA LEU A 82 -5.10 5.82 4.19
C LEU A 82 -4.27 4.87 3.33
N TRP A 83 -4.13 5.18 2.04
CA TRP A 83 -3.31 4.42 1.11
C TRP A 83 -2.72 5.34 0.02
N PRO A 84 -1.45 5.18 -0.36
CA PRO A 84 -0.83 5.97 -1.41
C PRO A 84 -1.38 5.64 -2.81
N ALA A 85 -1.23 6.58 -3.74
CA ALA A 85 -1.50 6.31 -5.15
C ALA A 85 -0.36 5.48 -5.76
N LEU A 86 -0.69 4.62 -6.73
CA LEU A 86 0.30 3.94 -7.57
C LEU A 86 0.49 4.75 -8.85
N MET A 87 1.74 5.12 -9.12
CA MET A 87 2.12 5.97 -10.24
C MET A 87 3.06 5.24 -11.18
N GLN A 88 2.97 5.56 -12.47
CA GLN A 88 3.93 5.12 -13.49
C GLN A 88 4.02 6.19 -14.57
N ASN A 89 5.24 6.65 -14.88
CA ASN A 89 5.48 7.70 -15.89
C ASN A 89 4.61 8.97 -15.68
N GLY A 90 4.46 9.41 -14.43
CA GLY A 90 3.62 10.56 -14.07
C GLY A 90 2.10 10.35 -14.19
N ARG A 91 1.65 9.14 -14.55
CA ARG A 91 0.22 8.78 -14.62
C ARG A 91 -0.20 8.03 -13.37
N CYS A 92 -1.39 8.35 -12.86
CA CYS A 92 -2.03 7.60 -11.78
C CYS A 92 -2.62 6.31 -12.34
N ILE A 93 -2.08 5.19 -11.89
CA ILE A 93 -2.53 3.84 -12.25
C ILE A 93 -3.57 3.35 -11.25
N GLN A 94 -3.36 3.66 -9.96
CA GLN A 94 -4.31 3.42 -8.89
C GLN A 94 -4.39 4.64 -7.98
N LYS A 95 -5.61 5.09 -7.67
CA LYS A 95 -5.84 6.28 -6.86
C LYS A 95 -5.45 6.05 -5.41
N ALA A 96 -4.97 7.11 -4.76
CA ALA A 96 -4.77 7.13 -3.32
C ALA A 96 -6.12 7.03 -2.61
N VAL A 97 -6.17 6.30 -1.50
CA VAL A 97 -7.38 6.24 -0.66
C VAL A 97 -7.28 7.31 0.41
N VAL A 98 -8.25 8.23 0.45
CA VAL A 98 -8.24 9.38 1.35
C VAL A 98 -9.48 9.42 2.23
N ALA A 99 -9.30 9.89 3.46
CA ALA A 99 -10.37 10.26 4.36
C ALA A 99 -10.64 11.77 4.27
N THR A 100 -11.91 12.13 4.15
CA THR A 100 -12.41 13.51 3.93
C THR A 100 -13.46 13.91 4.95
#